data_AF-A0AAW1LKT6-F1
#
_entry.id   AF-A0AAW1LKT6-F1
#
_cell.length_a   1.000
_cell.length_b   1.000
_cell.length_c   1.000
_cell.angle_alpha   90.00
_cell.angle_beta   90.00
_cell.angle_gamma   90.00
#
_symmetry.space_group_name_H-M   'P 1'
#
loop_
_entity.id
_entity.type
_entity.pdbx_description
1 polymer ?
#
loop_
_entity_poly.entity_id
_entity_poly.type
_entity_poly.pdbx_seq_one_letter_code
_entity_poly.pdbx_strand_id
1 'polypeptide(L)'
;MDEAIDNKNPQYHFKNTYLNKINVSFNQNQGKKIYEVEVPKENNAEQIFQFIREYMDQGKHYLYFGNEKIYKDFCNVYITYFNNNRPKLYRCLRKLQVIEDEERQLEIIKNYNEGKTNHRGINETVKQLQRRYYWLNMKNIVTTYIKKCEQYI
;
A
#
# COMPACT_ATOMS: atom_id res chain seq x y z
N MET A 1 12.01 4.01 -7.64
CA MET A 1 11.78 3.07 -6.52
C MET A 1 10.27 2.93 -6.43
N ASP A 2 9.72 1.78 -6.82
CA ASP A 2 8.27 1.65 -6.95
C ASP A 2 7.59 1.85 -5.59
N GLU A 3 6.61 2.76 -5.54
CA GLU A 3 5.91 3.07 -4.30
C GLU A 3 5.00 1.89 -3.92
N ALA A 4 5.23 1.33 -2.73
CA ALA A 4 4.36 0.31 -2.17
C ALA A 4 3.12 0.95 -1.55
N ILE A 5 1.94 0.41 -1.82
CA ILE A 5 0.68 0.99 -1.35
C ILE A 5 0.53 0.92 0.17
N ASP A 6 1.05 -0.13 0.81
CA ASP A 6 0.88 -0.36 2.25
C ASP A 6 1.56 0.71 3.10
N ASN A 7 2.49 1.47 2.53
CA ASN A 7 3.12 2.63 3.17
C ASN A 7 2.27 3.90 3.12
N LYS A 8 1.18 3.92 2.34
CA LYS A 8 0.41 5.12 2.00
C LYS A 8 -0.93 5.17 2.74
N ASN A 9 -1.57 6.34 2.69
CA ASN A 9 -2.90 6.60 3.28
C ASN A 9 -3.55 7.81 2.59
N PRO A 10 -4.82 7.73 2.16
CA PRO A 10 -5.67 6.53 2.03
C PRO A 10 -5.20 5.59 0.90
N GLN A 11 -5.59 4.32 0.97
CA GLN A 11 -5.22 3.28 0.00
C GLN A 11 -6.46 2.77 -0.75
N TYR A 12 -6.40 2.67 -2.07
CA TYR A 12 -7.46 2.11 -2.91
C TYR A 12 -6.92 0.89 -3.67
N HIS A 13 -7.50 -0.28 -3.41
CA HIS A 13 -7.08 -1.56 -3.94
C HIS A 13 -8.12 -2.04 -4.94
N PHE A 14 -7.79 -1.97 -6.23
CA PHE A 14 -8.72 -2.32 -7.30
C PHE A 14 -8.55 -3.78 -7.70
N LYS A 15 -9.67 -4.51 -7.79
CA LYS A 15 -9.71 -5.88 -8.31
C LYS A 15 -10.97 -6.07 -9.17
N ASN A 16 -10.97 -7.08 -10.04
CA ASN A 16 -12.16 -7.37 -10.81
C ASN A 16 -13.20 -8.11 -9.96
N THR A 17 -14.46 -7.89 -10.31
CA THR A 17 -15.58 -8.67 -9.80
C THR A 17 -16.41 -9.25 -10.95
N TYR A 18 -17.17 -10.30 -10.63
CA TYR A 18 -18.18 -10.86 -11.52
C TYR A 18 -19.53 -10.13 -11.39
N LEU A 19 -19.63 -9.20 -10.43
CA LEU A 19 -20.78 -8.34 -10.28
C LEU A 19 -20.84 -7.31 -11.42
N ASN A 20 -22.07 -6.91 -11.76
CA ASN A 20 -22.32 -5.89 -12.79
C ASN A 20 -22.17 -4.46 -12.25
N LYS A 21 -21.90 -4.30 -10.94
CA LYS A 21 -21.73 -3.00 -10.31
C LYS A 21 -20.40 -2.90 -9.54
N ILE A 22 -19.86 -1.69 -9.44
CA ILE A 22 -18.75 -1.41 -8.54
C ILE A 22 -19.21 -1.64 -7.11
N ASN A 23 -18.39 -2.34 -6.35
CA ASN A 23 -18.57 -2.53 -4.92
C ASN A 23 -17.35 -1.97 -4.20
N VAL A 24 -17.58 -1.16 -3.17
CA VAL A 24 -16.50 -0.58 -2.36
C VAL A 24 -16.68 -1.08 -0.94
N SER A 25 -15.67 -1.77 -0.41
CA SER A 25 -15.61 -2.09 1.02
C SER A 25 -14.49 -1.32 1.69
N PHE A 26 -14.73 -0.91 2.93
CA PHE A 26 -13.81 -0.15 3.74
C PHE A 26 -13.29 -1.01 4.88
N ASN A 27 -11.99 -0.96 5.11
CA ASN A 27 -11.35 -1.51 6.29
C ASN A 27 -10.23 -0.58 6.77
N GLN A 28 -9.74 -0.85 7.98
CA GLN A 28 -8.66 -0.11 8.60
C GLN A 28 -7.60 -1.09 9.08
N ASN A 29 -6.35 -0.87 8.70
CA ASN A 29 -5.21 -1.67 9.16
C ASN A 29 -4.10 -0.73 9.64
N GLN A 30 -3.63 -0.92 10.87
CA GLN A 30 -2.55 -0.14 11.48
C GLN A 30 -2.73 1.39 11.31
N GLY A 31 -3.96 1.88 11.52
CA GLY A 31 -4.30 3.30 11.40
C GLY A 31 -4.52 3.81 9.97
N LYS A 32 -4.35 2.98 8.95
CA LYS A 32 -4.50 3.35 7.53
C LYS A 32 -5.87 2.98 6.99
N LYS A 33 -6.48 3.90 6.25
CA LYS A 33 -7.75 3.70 5.56
C LYS A 33 -7.49 2.90 4.28
N ILE A 34 -8.14 1.76 4.13
CA ILE A 34 -8.03 0.89 2.97
C ILE A 34 -9.42 0.72 2.37
N TYR A 35 -9.53 0.96 1.07
CA TYR A 35 -10.73 0.82 0.28
C TYR A 35 -10.48 -0.29 -0.76
N GLU A 36 -11.19 -1.40 -0.62
CA GLU A 36 -11.19 -2.47 -1.62
C GLU A 36 -12.28 -2.17 -2.64
N VAL A 37 -11.86 -1.94 -3.89
CA VAL A 37 -12.73 -1.50 -4.99
C VAL A 37 -12.84 -2.62 -6.00
N GLU A 38 -14.00 -3.23 -6.04
CA GLU A 38 -14.36 -4.28 -6.96
C GLU A 38 -14.97 -3.68 -8.22
N VAL A 39 -14.31 -3.83 -9.37
CA VAL A 39 -14.72 -3.23 -10.65
C VAL A 39 -15.23 -4.30 -11.61
N PRO A 40 -16.42 -4.13 -12.21
CA PRO A 40 -16.93 -5.01 -13.26
C PRO A 40 -15.93 -5.15 -14.40
N LYS A 41 -15.86 -6.35 -14.98
CA LYS A 41 -14.92 -6.63 -16.08
C LYS A 41 -15.20 -5.79 -17.31
N GLU A 42 -16.48 -5.53 -17.61
CA GLU A 42 -16.93 -4.80 -18.80
C GLU A 42 -17.90 -3.68 -18.43
N ASN A 43 -18.13 -2.75 -19.35
CA ASN A 43 -19.10 -1.65 -19.21
C ASN A 43 -18.97 -0.86 -17.89
N ASN A 44 -17.73 -0.65 -17.46
CA ASN A 44 -17.40 -0.08 -16.15
C ASN A 44 -17.17 1.45 -16.18
N ALA A 45 -17.16 2.08 -17.35
CA ALA A 45 -16.74 3.48 -17.51
C ALA A 45 -17.57 4.48 -16.68
N GLU A 46 -18.90 4.41 -16.78
CA GLU A 46 -19.80 5.27 -16.00
C GLU A 46 -19.63 5.05 -14.49
N GLN A 47 -19.44 3.80 -14.09
CA GLN A 47 -19.31 3.45 -12.67
C GLN A 47 -17.98 3.94 -12.10
N ILE A 48 -16.90 3.85 -12.87
CA ILE A 48 -15.60 4.43 -12.50
C ILE A 48 -15.73 5.95 -12.36
N PHE A 49 -16.47 6.61 -13.27
CA PHE A 49 -16.69 8.05 -13.18
C PHE A 49 -17.41 8.43 -11.88
N GLN A 50 -18.52 7.75 -11.55
CA GLN A 50 -19.25 7.97 -10.30
C GLN A 50 -18.36 7.70 -9.08
N PHE A 51 -17.61 6.59 -9.09
CA PHE A 51 -16.69 6.25 -8.01
C PHE A 51 -15.63 7.35 -7.77
N ILE A 52 -15.00 7.88 -8.82
CA ILE A 52 -14.01 8.96 -8.67
C ILE A 52 -14.68 10.20 -8.05
N ARG A 53 -15.90 10.55 -8.46
CA ARG A 53 -16.63 11.70 -7.90
C ARG A 53 -16.99 11.53 -6.44
N GLU A 54 -17.38 10.32 -6.03
CA GLU A 54 -17.86 10.05 -4.67
C GLU A 54 -16.72 9.85 -3.67
N TYR A 55 -15.62 9.21 -4.08
CA TYR A 55 -14.58 8.74 -3.16
C TYR A 55 -13.26 9.50 -3.25
N MET A 56 -13.04 10.34 -4.28
CA MET A 56 -11.76 11.01 -4.51
C MET A 56 -11.93 12.53 -4.49
N ASP A 57 -11.53 13.13 -3.37
CA ASP A 57 -11.44 14.59 -3.21
C ASP A 57 -10.16 15.16 -3.84
N GLN A 58 -9.88 16.45 -3.62
CA GLN A 58 -8.67 17.13 -4.11
C GLN A 58 -7.37 16.70 -3.39
N GLY A 59 -7.47 15.78 -2.43
CA GLY A 59 -6.36 15.20 -1.70
C GLY A 59 -5.50 14.25 -2.54
N LYS A 60 -4.52 13.65 -1.86
CA LYS A 60 -3.66 12.60 -2.45
C LYS A 60 -4.32 11.25 -2.27
N HIS A 61 -4.49 10.51 -3.36
CA HIS A 61 -5.06 9.17 -3.37
C HIS A 61 -4.04 8.19 -3.94
N TYR A 62 -3.86 7.04 -3.27
CA TYR A 62 -2.88 6.03 -3.66
C TYR A 62 -3.61 4.77 -4.13
N LEU A 63 -3.35 4.36 -5.37
CA LEU A 63 -4.13 3.36 -6.08
C LEU A 63 -3.24 2.17 -6.43
N TYR A 64 -3.70 0.96 -6.13
CA TYR A 64 -3.10 -0.28 -6.58
C TYR A 64 -4.09 -1.02 -7.46
N PHE A 65 -3.68 -1.39 -8.67
CA PHE A 65 -4.52 -2.11 -9.62
C PHE A 65 -4.11 -3.57 -9.69
N GLY A 66 -5.05 -4.47 -9.42
CA GLY A 66 -4.83 -5.92 -9.49
C GLY A 66 -4.57 -6.43 -10.90
N ASN A 67 -4.88 -5.65 -11.94
CA ASN A 67 -4.48 -5.92 -13.32
C ASN A 67 -4.45 -4.65 -14.19
N GLU A 68 -3.81 -4.78 -15.36
CA GLU A 68 -3.65 -3.71 -16.33
C GLU A 68 -4.94 -3.26 -17.01
N LYS A 69 -5.95 -4.14 -17.15
CA LYS A 69 -7.22 -3.76 -17.79
C LYS A 69 -7.94 -2.70 -16.97
N ILE A 70 -8.09 -2.92 -15.65
CA ILE A 70 -8.73 -1.95 -14.75
C ILE A 70 -7.95 -0.63 -14.76
N TYR A 71 -6.62 -0.69 -14.76
CA TYR A 71 -5.79 0.52 -14.83
C TYR A 71 -6.07 1.33 -16.10
N LYS A 72 -6.14 0.67 -17.26
CA LYS A 72 -6.44 1.33 -18.55
C LYS A 72 -7.84 1.91 -18.57
N ASP A 73 -8.84 1.14 -18.18
CA ASP A 73 -10.24 1.58 -18.11
C ASP A 73 -10.36 2.81 -17.19
N PHE A 74 -9.71 2.75 -16.01
CA PHE A 74 -9.69 3.84 -15.05
C PHE A 74 -9.02 5.11 -15.60
N CYS A 75 -7.86 4.97 -16.24
CA CYS A 75 -7.15 6.11 -16.83
C CYS A 75 -7.97 6.76 -17.94
N ASN A 76 -8.61 5.97 -18.80
CA ASN A 76 -9.45 6.48 -19.88
C ASN A 76 -10.57 7.36 -19.33
N VAL A 77 -11.28 6.90 -18.30
CA VAL A 77 -12.35 7.69 -17.65
C VAL A 77 -11.76 8.94 -16.98
N TYR A 78 -10.68 8.79 -16.22
CA TYR A 78 -10.06 9.89 -15.50
C TYR A 78 -9.59 11.02 -16.43
N ILE A 79 -8.92 10.68 -17.53
CA ILE A 79 -8.43 11.64 -18.53
C ILE A 79 -9.59 12.28 -19.29
N THR A 80 -10.63 11.51 -19.61
CA THR A 80 -11.78 12.02 -20.37
C THR A 80 -12.56 13.07 -19.58
N TYR A 81 -12.84 12.80 -18.30
CA TYR A 81 -13.83 13.59 -17.56
C TYR A 81 -13.27 14.61 -16.57
N PHE A 82 -12.02 14.48 -16.10
CA PHE A 82 -11.53 15.29 -14.98
C PHE A 82 -10.54 16.38 -15.35
N ASN A 83 -10.52 16.90 -16.58
CA ASN A 83 -9.38 17.68 -17.09
C ASN A 83 -8.90 18.91 -16.28
N ASN A 84 -9.80 19.67 -15.65
CA ASN A 84 -9.48 20.96 -15.02
C ASN A 84 -9.45 20.96 -13.48
N ASN A 85 -10.01 19.95 -12.80
CA ASN A 85 -10.09 19.90 -11.33
C ASN A 85 -9.86 18.47 -10.79
N ARG A 86 -8.63 17.99 -11.00
CA ARG A 86 -8.24 16.59 -10.83
C ARG A 86 -7.89 16.22 -9.38
N PRO A 87 -8.52 15.18 -8.81
CA PRO A 87 -7.94 14.47 -7.65
C PRO A 87 -6.49 14.07 -7.92
N LYS A 88 -5.60 14.15 -6.92
CA LYS A 88 -4.19 13.78 -7.12
C LYS A 88 -4.02 12.27 -6.96
N LEU A 89 -3.93 11.57 -8.09
CA LEU A 89 -3.86 10.11 -8.13
C LEU A 89 -2.43 9.60 -8.31
N TYR A 90 -2.01 8.68 -7.44
CA TYR A 90 -0.69 8.05 -7.47
C TYR A 90 -0.80 6.54 -7.61
N ARG A 91 -0.32 6.00 -8.73
CA ARG A 91 -0.27 4.55 -8.96
C ARG A 91 0.86 3.91 -8.15
N CYS A 92 0.51 2.96 -7.31
CA CYS A 92 1.42 2.05 -6.62
C CYS A 92 1.50 0.73 -7.40
N LEU A 93 2.70 0.16 -7.52
CA LEU A 93 2.95 -1.03 -8.34
C LEU A 93 3.14 -2.31 -7.52
N ARG A 94 3.31 -2.19 -6.21
CA ARG A 94 3.59 -3.33 -5.34
C ARG A 94 2.87 -3.23 -4.01
N LYS A 95 2.70 -4.39 -3.40
CA LYS A 95 2.27 -4.58 -2.02
C LYS A 95 3.43 -5.07 -1.16
N LEU A 96 3.42 -4.71 0.11
CA LEU A 96 4.26 -5.23 1.17
C LEU A 96 3.46 -6.22 2.00
N GLN A 97 4.17 -7.14 2.63
CA GLN A 97 3.57 -7.98 3.65
C GLN A 97 3.41 -7.16 4.93
N VAL A 98 2.16 -6.89 5.31
CA VAL A 98 1.84 -6.26 6.60
C VAL A 98 2.03 -7.28 7.71
N ILE A 99 2.81 -6.94 8.73
CA ILE A 99 3.04 -7.77 9.90
C ILE A 99 2.42 -7.06 11.11
N GLU A 100 1.44 -7.70 11.75
CA GLU A 100 0.77 -7.17 12.93
C GLU A 100 1.34 -7.76 14.22
N ASP A 101 1.66 -9.04 14.20
CA ASP A 101 2.20 -9.78 15.34
C ASP A 101 3.60 -9.29 15.73
N GLU A 102 3.77 -8.89 16.99
CA GLU A 102 5.03 -8.31 17.50
C GLU A 102 6.14 -9.35 17.59
N GLU A 103 5.83 -10.60 17.97
CA GLU A 103 6.83 -11.68 18.06
C GLU A 103 7.43 -11.95 16.68
N ARG A 104 6.58 -12.04 15.65
CA ARG A 104 7.00 -12.17 14.26
C ARG A 104 7.78 -10.98 13.75
N GLN A 105 7.43 -9.75 14.16
CA GLN A 105 8.25 -8.57 13.83
C GLN A 105 9.66 -8.74 14.39
N LEU A 106 9.80 -9.14 15.66
CA LEU A 106 11.10 -9.36 16.29
C LEU A 106 11.88 -10.50 15.63
N GLU A 107 11.22 -11.60 15.28
CA GLU A 107 11.83 -12.72 14.55
C GLU A 107 12.40 -12.26 13.19
N ILE A 108 11.61 -11.49 12.43
CA ILE A 108 12.04 -10.92 11.16
C ILE A 108 13.23 -9.98 11.37
N ILE A 109 13.20 -9.10 12.37
CA ILE A 109 14.32 -8.19 12.65
C ILE A 109 15.58 -8.98 13.00
N LYS A 110 15.46 -9.95 13.91
CA LYS A 110 16.54 -10.86 14.32
C LYS A 110 17.17 -11.55 13.11
N ASN A 111 16.36 -12.18 12.27
CA ASN A 111 16.83 -12.88 11.07
C ASN A 111 17.56 -11.96 10.08
N TYR A 112 17.18 -10.68 9.99
CA TYR A 112 17.86 -9.70 9.12
C TYR A 112 19.12 -9.09 9.75
N ASN A 113 19.18 -9.01 11.09
CA ASN A 113 20.28 -8.40 11.83
C ASN A 113 21.42 -9.40 12.16
N GLU A 114 21.05 -10.63 12.56
CA GLU A 114 21.97 -11.70 12.97
C GLU A 114 22.22 -12.75 11.88
N GLY A 115 21.42 -12.72 10.80
CA GLY A 115 21.53 -13.68 9.69
C GLY A 115 22.77 -13.47 8.81
N LYS A 116 22.68 -13.87 7.53
CA LYS A 116 23.80 -14.01 6.57
C LYS A 116 24.70 -12.78 6.33
N THR A 117 24.43 -11.64 6.97
CA THR A 117 25.14 -10.39 6.77
C THR A 117 25.40 -9.76 8.12
N ASN A 118 26.67 -9.78 8.58
CA ASN A 118 27.16 -9.19 9.82
C ASN A 118 26.39 -7.92 10.25
N HIS A 119 26.05 -7.85 11.55
CA HIS A 119 25.49 -6.70 12.29
C HIS A 119 25.34 -5.43 11.47
N ARG A 120 24.22 -5.33 10.74
CA ARG A 120 23.93 -4.17 9.91
C ARG A 120 23.46 -3.01 10.78
N GLY A 121 23.94 -1.81 10.45
CA GLY A 121 23.45 -0.60 11.10
C GLY A 121 21.93 -0.42 10.91
N ILE A 122 21.30 0.24 11.87
CA ILE A 122 19.84 0.47 11.93
C ILE A 122 19.24 0.91 10.58
N ASN A 123 19.87 1.87 9.91
CA ASN A 123 19.36 2.42 8.64
C ASN A 123 19.36 1.38 7.52
N GLU A 124 20.36 0.50 7.47
CA GLU A 124 20.44 -0.55 6.46
C GLU A 124 19.38 -1.63 6.71
N THR A 125 19.23 -2.05 7.96
CA THR A 125 18.22 -3.03 8.37
C THR A 125 16.81 -2.52 8.04
N VAL A 126 16.49 -1.27 8.41
CA VAL A 126 15.20 -0.65 8.06
C VAL A 126 15.00 -0.60 6.53
N LYS A 127 16.01 -0.16 5.77
CA LYS A 127 15.93 -0.05 4.31
C LYS A 127 15.67 -1.42 3.65
N GLN A 128 16.27 -2.49 4.16
CA GLN A 128 16.03 -3.84 3.63
C GLN A 128 14.63 -4.35 3.99
N LEU A 129 14.21 -4.15 5.23
CA LEU A 129 12.88 -4.58 5.69
C LEU A 129 11.75 -3.89 4.91
N GLN A 130 11.86 -2.57 4.68
CA GLN A 130 10.86 -1.78 3.93
C GLN A 130 10.70 -2.19 2.45
N ARG A 131 11.58 -3.06 1.93
CA ARG A 131 11.41 -3.62 0.58
C ARG A 131 10.33 -4.70 0.54
N ARG A 132 10.10 -5.42 1.66
CA ARG A 132 9.20 -6.56 1.72
C ARG A 132 8.09 -6.45 2.75
N TYR A 133 8.35 -5.77 3.87
CA TYR A 133 7.45 -5.72 4.99
C TYR A 133 6.98 -4.31 5.29
N TYR A 134 5.82 -4.22 5.91
CA TYR A 134 5.33 -3.03 6.57
C TYR A 134 4.82 -3.39 7.96
N TRP A 135 5.17 -2.55 8.94
CA TRP A 135 4.46 -2.46 10.20
C TRP A 135 4.60 -1.05 10.76
N LEU A 136 3.64 -0.63 11.58
CA LEU A 136 3.64 0.68 12.20
C LEU A 136 4.88 0.85 13.09
N ASN A 137 5.50 2.03 13.06
CA ASN A 137 6.69 2.35 13.86
C ASN A 137 7.90 1.43 13.64
N MET A 138 8.01 0.77 12.48
CA MET A 138 9.13 -0.14 12.14
C MET A 138 10.51 0.38 12.52
N LYS A 139 10.82 1.63 12.16
CA LYS A 139 12.13 2.23 12.47
C LYS A 139 12.42 2.25 13.97
N ASN A 140 11.43 2.55 14.79
CA ASN A 140 11.60 2.63 16.24
C ASN A 140 11.82 1.23 16.83
N ILE A 141 11.04 0.24 16.39
CA ILE A 141 11.17 -1.14 16.87
C ILE A 141 12.53 -1.72 16.48
N VAL A 142 12.95 -1.55 15.21
CA VAL A 142 14.28 -1.97 14.74
C VAL A 142 15.41 -1.29 15.53
N THR A 143 15.28 0.02 15.76
CA THR A 143 16.27 0.79 16.54
C THR A 143 16.40 0.25 17.96
N THR A 144 15.27 0.03 18.64
CA THR A 144 15.26 -0.49 20.01
C THR A 144 15.86 -1.89 20.09
N TYR A 145 15.57 -2.74 19.11
CA TYR A 145 16.13 -4.09 19.05
C TYR A 145 17.66 -4.06 18.88
N ILE A 146 18.17 -3.36 17.87
CA ILE A 146 19.60 -3.31 17.56
C ILE A 146 20.40 -2.69 18.71
N LYS A 147 19.91 -1.58 19.30
CA LYS A 147 20.57 -0.96 20.46
C LYS A 147 20.67 -1.90 21.66
N LYS A 148 19.67 -2.76 21.87
CA LYS A 148 19.76 -3.79 22.91
C LYS A 148 20.81 -4.83 22.56
N CYS A 149 20.89 -5.30 21.32
CA CYS A 149 21.93 -6.25 20.89
C CYS A 149 23.34 -5.69 21.06
N GLU A 150 23.58 -4.42 20.69
CA GLU A 150 24.88 -3.76 20.81
C GLU A 150 25.35 -3.57 22.26
N GLN A 151 24.44 -3.53 23.24
CA GLN A 151 24.80 -3.41 24.66
C GLN A 151 25.39 -4.71 25.25
N TYR A 152 25.28 -5.84 24.55
CA TYR A 152 25.76 -7.14 24.99
C TYR A 152 26.94 -7.67 24.14
N ILE A 153 27.55 -6.81 23.30
CA ILE A 153 28.78 -7.07 22.52
C ILE A 153 29.93 -6.29 23.13
#